data_AF-A0A0D8HXU2-F1
#
_entry.id   AF-A0A0D8HXU2-F1
#
_cell.length_a   1.000
_cell.length_b   1.000
_cell.length_c   1.000
_cell.angle_alpha   90.00
_cell.angle_beta   90.00
_cell.angle_gamma   90.00
#
_symmetry.space_group_name_H-M   'P 1'
#
loop_
_entity.id
_entity.type
_entity.pdbx_description
1 polymer ?
#
loop_
_entity_poly.entity_id
_entity_poly.type
_entity_poly.pdbx_seq_one_letter_code
_entity_poly.pdbx_strand_id
1 'polypeptide(L)'
;MVTIENVSSAINQIAQTTLRNVVGQHSLDEVLSETAVINTSIRQILDTTTLDWGVEVTLVELKDIQLPESMKRAMAREAEAEREKRAKIIAAEGEARAAAGLGEASDTMMAHPLALQLRNLQTLAELGVEKNTTVVFPAPLMSAIGELGSFLQRETTSAEELSSRGSNENTVNETIFDDNALNTIRS
;
A
#
# COMPACT_ATOMS: atom_id res chain seq x y z
N MET A 1 -5.06 70.67 34.90
CA MET A 1 -4.49 69.34 35.18
C MET A 1 -5.09 68.36 34.17
N VAL A 2 -4.35 68.05 33.10
CA VAL A 2 -4.73 67.00 32.14
C VAL A 2 -3.77 65.85 32.41
N THR A 3 -4.16 65.00 33.35
CA THR A 3 -3.28 63.96 33.90
C THR A 3 -4.09 62.67 33.89
N ILE A 4 -3.58 61.68 33.14
CA ILE A 4 -3.84 60.23 33.26
C ILE A 4 -4.77 59.59 32.20
N GLU A 5 -5.67 60.29 31.51
CA GLU A 5 -6.46 59.62 30.45
C GLU A 5 -5.67 59.32 29.16
N ASN A 6 -4.66 60.13 28.83
CA ASN A 6 -4.03 60.06 27.51
C ASN A 6 -2.86 59.08 27.37
N VAL A 7 -2.21 58.64 28.46
CA VAL A 7 -1.04 57.75 28.33
C VAL A 7 -1.48 56.37 27.83
N SER A 8 -2.52 55.78 28.42
CA SER A 8 -3.07 54.50 27.95
C SER A 8 -3.62 54.60 26.52
N SER A 9 -4.29 55.69 26.18
CA SER A 9 -4.80 55.95 24.83
C SER A 9 -3.66 56.06 23.80
N ALA A 10 -2.58 56.77 24.14
CA ALA A 10 -1.42 56.95 23.29
C ALA A 10 -0.64 55.63 23.10
N ILE A 11 -0.51 54.82 24.15
CA ILE A 11 0.08 53.46 24.05
C ILE A 11 -0.75 52.60 23.11
N ASN A 12 -2.08 52.63 23.23
CA ASN A 12 -2.97 51.88 22.33
C ASN A 12 -2.81 52.31 20.86
N GLN A 13 -2.64 53.62 20.60
CA GLN A 13 -2.39 54.11 19.24
C GLN A 13 -1.04 53.64 18.70
N ILE A 14 0.03 53.75 19.50
CA ILE A 14 1.36 53.26 19.11
C ILE A 14 1.32 51.75 18.87
N ALA A 15 0.64 50.99 19.71
CA ALA A 15 0.46 49.55 19.55
C ALA A 15 -0.30 49.22 18.26
N GLN A 16 -1.37 49.93 17.93
CA GLN A 16 -2.10 49.71 16.67
C GLN A 16 -1.26 50.05 15.44
N THR A 17 -0.52 51.16 15.46
CA THR A 17 0.36 51.55 14.36
C THR A 17 1.49 50.56 14.18
N THR A 18 2.10 50.10 15.29
CA THR A 18 3.15 49.08 15.29
C THR A 18 2.62 47.76 14.76
N LEU A 19 1.48 47.29 15.27
CA LEU A 19 0.82 46.06 14.82
C LEU A 19 0.54 46.10 13.32
N ARG A 20 -0.03 47.21 12.82
CA ARG A 20 -0.31 47.40 11.39
C ARG A 20 0.96 47.38 10.55
N ASN A 21 2.01 48.05 11.00
CA ASN A 21 3.27 48.13 10.27
C ASN A 21 3.96 46.76 10.20
N VAL A 22 4.04 46.05 11.32
CA VAL A 22 4.67 44.72 11.37
C VAL A 22 3.87 43.72 10.54
N VAL A 23 2.55 43.62 10.74
CA VAL A 23 1.69 42.71 9.97
C VAL A 23 1.71 43.04 8.48
N GLY A 24 1.88 44.31 8.09
CA GLY A 24 1.99 44.71 6.68
C GLY A 24 3.35 44.43 6.03
N GLN A 25 4.41 44.22 6.82
CA GLN A 25 5.75 43.87 6.32
C GLN A 25 5.92 42.36 6.12
N HIS A 26 5.10 41.55 6.80
CA HIS A 26 5.10 40.09 6.71
C HIS A 26 4.09 39.60 5.66
N SER A 27 4.39 38.44 5.07
CA SER A 27 3.41 37.76 4.22
C SER A 27 2.28 37.18 5.07
N LEU A 28 1.08 37.02 4.49
CA LEU A 28 -0.06 36.46 5.23
C LEU A 28 0.25 35.07 5.80
N ASP A 29 1.01 34.26 5.07
CA ASP A 29 1.36 32.91 5.49
C ASP A 29 2.32 32.91 6.70
N GLU A 30 3.29 33.83 6.72
CA GLU A 30 4.13 34.08 7.90
C GLU A 30 3.30 34.54 9.09
N VAL A 31 2.31 35.42 8.87
CA VAL A 31 1.46 35.92 9.94
C VAL A 31 0.63 34.81 10.58
N LEU A 32 0.23 33.81 9.79
CA LEU A 32 -0.54 32.66 10.26
C LEU A 32 0.33 31.54 10.84
N SER A 33 1.54 31.34 10.33
CA SER A 33 2.42 30.23 10.71
C SER A 33 3.44 30.60 11.79
N GLU A 34 3.89 31.86 11.84
CA GLU A 34 5.00 32.35 12.67
C GLU A 34 4.56 33.42 13.68
N THR A 35 3.42 33.20 14.35
CA THR A 35 2.86 34.15 15.33
C THR A 35 3.82 34.49 16.46
N ALA A 36 4.65 33.54 16.91
CA ALA A 36 5.65 33.77 17.96
C ALA A 36 6.74 34.78 17.56
N VAL A 37 7.19 34.73 16.30
CA VAL A 37 8.20 35.64 15.76
C VAL A 37 7.63 37.06 15.71
N ILE A 38 6.40 37.19 15.23
CA ILE A 38 5.69 38.46 15.12
C ILE A 38 5.40 39.06 16.51
N ASN A 39 4.92 38.25 17.46
CA ASN A 39 4.70 38.68 18.85
C ASN A 39 5.97 39.25 19.47
N THR A 40 7.11 38.60 19.23
CA THR A 40 8.42 39.05 19.72
C THR A 40 8.84 40.36 19.07
N SER A 41 8.68 40.48 17.74
CA SER A 41 8.99 41.69 16.99
C SER A 41 8.16 42.89 17.48
N ILE A 42 6.85 42.70 17.65
CA ILE A 42 5.95 43.75 18.16
C ILE A 42 6.33 44.14 19.59
N ARG A 43 6.61 43.16 20.47
CA ARG A 43 7.04 43.42 21.84
C ARG A 43 8.28 44.30 21.85
N GLN A 44 9.29 43.97 21.04
CA GLN A 44 10.56 44.70 21.02
C GLN A 44 10.39 46.16 20.55
N ILE A 45 9.54 46.40 19.55
CA ILE A 45 9.25 47.76 19.06
C ILE A 45 8.46 48.55 20.12
N LEU A 46 7.48 47.91 20.74
CA LEU A 46 6.66 48.54 21.78
C LEU A 46 7.50 48.87 23.03
N ASP A 47 8.32 47.95 23.50
CA ASP A 47 9.18 48.12 24.67
C ASP A 47 10.13 49.31 24.49
N THR A 48 10.77 49.40 23.31
CA THR A 48 11.66 50.53 22.96
C THR A 48 10.92 51.88 23.00
N THR A 49 9.67 51.92 22.52
CA THR A 49 8.90 53.17 22.44
C THR A 49 8.24 53.55 23.77
N THR A 50 7.92 52.57 24.61
CA THR A 50 7.23 52.77 25.91
C THR A 50 8.19 52.99 27.08
N LEU A 51 9.46 52.64 26.93
CA LEU A 51 10.55 53.01 27.84
C LEU A 51 10.63 54.51 28.10
N ASP A 52 10.44 55.34 27.06
CA ASP A 52 10.43 56.81 27.17
C ASP A 52 9.31 57.34 28.08
N TRP A 53 8.26 56.55 28.29
CA TRP A 53 7.12 56.87 29.15
C TRP A 53 7.15 56.14 30.49
N GLY A 54 8.18 55.33 30.74
CA GLY A 54 8.35 54.58 31.98
C GLY A 54 7.40 53.39 32.13
N VAL A 55 6.93 52.81 31.01
CA VAL A 55 6.05 51.64 31.00
C VAL A 55 6.80 50.44 30.43
N GLU A 56 6.78 49.32 31.16
CA GLU A 56 7.40 48.05 30.73
C GLU A 56 6.34 47.14 30.09
N VAL A 57 6.63 46.61 28.90
CA VAL A 57 5.70 45.72 28.17
C VAL A 57 6.07 44.26 28.44
N THR A 58 5.28 43.59 29.28
CA THR A 58 5.58 42.22 29.73
C THR A 58 5.27 41.15 28.68
N LEU A 59 4.13 41.26 28.00
CA LEU A 59 3.66 40.28 27.02
C LEU A 59 2.82 40.96 25.93
N VAL A 60 3.04 40.55 24.69
CA VAL A 60 2.19 40.90 23.54
C VAL A 60 1.83 39.61 22.80
N GLU A 61 0.55 39.44 22.53
CA GLU A 61 0.03 38.28 21.81
C GLU A 61 -1.03 38.73 20.80
N LEU A 62 -0.88 38.33 19.54
CA LEU A 62 -1.95 38.42 18.57
C LEU A 62 -3.10 37.48 18.98
N LYS A 63 -4.32 38.02 19.02
CA LYS A 63 -5.54 37.24 19.24
C LYS A 63 -6.03 36.61 17.92
N ASP A 64 -7.14 37.11 17.39
CA ASP A 64 -7.79 36.53 16.22
C ASP A 64 -7.60 37.41 14.98
N ILE A 65 -7.07 36.82 13.91
CA ILE A 65 -6.98 37.48 12.61
C ILE A 65 -8.28 37.17 11.86
N GLN A 66 -9.13 38.19 11.72
CA GLN A 66 -10.39 38.06 11.00
C GLN A 66 -10.15 38.23 9.49
N LEU A 67 -10.07 37.10 8.79
CA LEU A 67 -9.93 37.05 7.34
C LEU A 67 -11.30 37.16 6.65
N PRO A 68 -11.43 37.93 5.56
CA PRO A 68 -12.66 37.96 4.78
C PRO A 68 -12.94 36.59 4.15
N GLU A 69 -14.22 36.25 4.02
CA GLU A 69 -14.67 34.93 3.56
C GLU A 69 -14.17 34.58 2.15
N SER A 70 -14.03 35.57 1.27
CA SER A 70 -13.46 35.39 -0.08
C SER A 70 -12.02 34.85 -0.03
N MET A 71 -11.19 35.39 0.87
CA MET A 71 -9.79 35.01 1.01
C MET A 71 -9.64 33.63 1.64
N LYS A 72 -10.39 33.33 2.72
CA LYS A 72 -10.39 32.00 3.34
C LYS A 72 -10.72 30.89 2.33
N ARG A 73 -11.69 31.12 1.44
CA ARG A 73 -12.04 30.18 0.37
C ARG A 73 -10.97 30.05 -0.70
N ALA A 74 -10.27 31.13 -1.04
CA ALA A 74 -9.17 31.09 -1.99
C ALA A 74 -7.98 30.29 -1.44
N MET A 75 -7.59 30.57 -0.20
CA MET A 75 -6.53 29.83 0.52
C MET A 75 -6.88 28.36 0.69
N ALA A 76 -8.12 28.03 1.04
CA ALA A 76 -8.55 26.64 1.14
C ALA A 76 -8.41 25.89 -0.20
N ARG A 77 -8.74 26.55 -1.32
CA ARG A 77 -8.56 25.98 -2.66
C ARG A 77 -7.09 25.82 -3.04
N GLU A 78 -6.26 26.79 -2.70
CA GLU A 78 -4.81 26.73 -2.94
C GLU A 78 -4.15 25.62 -2.11
N ALA A 79 -4.48 25.53 -0.82
CA ALA A 79 -4.00 24.49 0.07
C ALA A 79 -4.40 23.09 -0.39
N GLU A 80 -5.64 22.91 -0.86
CA GLU A 80 -6.10 21.63 -1.39
C GLU A 80 -5.35 21.27 -2.69
N ALA A 81 -5.15 22.22 -3.60
CA ALA A 81 -4.41 21.98 -4.84
C ALA A 81 -2.94 21.61 -4.59
N GLU A 82 -2.26 22.30 -3.67
CA GLU A 82 -0.88 21.95 -3.30
C GLU A 82 -0.81 20.60 -2.58
N ARG A 83 -1.79 20.28 -1.74
CA ARG A 83 -1.89 18.96 -1.08
C ARG A 83 -2.08 17.85 -2.10
N GLU A 84 -2.99 18.02 -3.07
CA GLU A 84 -3.24 17.04 -4.12
C GLU A 84 -1.99 16.85 -5.00
N LYS A 85 -1.33 17.94 -5.39
CA LYS A 85 -0.06 17.90 -6.12
C LYS A 85 1.00 17.13 -5.35
N ARG A 86 1.20 17.42 -4.06
CA ARG A 86 2.16 16.69 -3.21
C ARG A 86 1.81 15.22 -3.09
N ALA A 87 0.54 14.89 -2.89
CA ALA A 87 0.07 13.52 -2.84
C ALA A 87 0.40 12.75 -4.13
N LYS A 88 0.20 13.38 -5.30
CA LYS A 88 0.52 12.79 -6.60
C LYS A 88 2.03 12.55 -6.79
N ILE A 89 2.88 13.48 -6.35
CA ILE A 89 4.33 13.32 -6.40
C ILE A 89 4.76 12.15 -5.52
N ILE A 90 4.28 12.09 -4.27
CA ILE A 90 4.60 11.02 -3.33
C ILE A 90 4.12 9.66 -3.85
N ALA A 91 2.92 9.60 -4.45
CA ALA A 91 2.40 8.39 -5.07
C ALA A 91 3.29 7.93 -6.23
N ALA A 92 3.65 8.83 -7.15
CA ALA A 92 4.53 8.50 -8.28
C ALA A 92 5.93 8.05 -7.83
N GLU A 93 6.51 8.69 -6.81
CA GLU A 93 7.78 8.27 -6.22
C GLU A 93 7.67 6.91 -5.53
N GLY A 94 6.55 6.66 -4.84
CA GLY A 94 6.23 5.37 -4.23
C GLY A 94 6.13 4.25 -5.28
N GLU A 95 5.41 4.50 -6.37
CA GLU A 95 5.27 3.57 -7.50
C GLU A 95 6.62 3.27 -8.15
N ALA A 96 7.44 4.30 -8.40
CA ALA A 96 8.77 4.13 -8.98
C ALA A 96 9.67 3.27 -8.07
N ARG A 97 9.66 3.52 -6.76
CA ARG A 97 10.43 2.74 -5.78
C ARG A 97 9.94 1.28 -5.72
N ALA A 98 8.62 1.08 -5.74
CA ALA A 98 8.03 -0.26 -5.75
C ALA A 98 8.40 -1.03 -7.02
N ALA A 99 8.31 -0.39 -8.19
CA ALA A 99 8.68 -1.00 -9.47
C ALA A 99 10.17 -1.39 -9.51
N ALA A 100 11.06 -0.53 -8.99
CA ALA A 100 12.48 -0.84 -8.88
C ALA A 100 12.75 -2.06 -7.99
N GLY A 101 12.11 -2.12 -6.81
CA GLY A 101 12.25 -3.27 -5.91
C GLY A 101 11.71 -4.58 -6.50
N LEU A 102 10.61 -4.51 -7.26
CA LEU A 102 10.10 -5.67 -8.00
C LEU A 102 11.04 -6.12 -9.12
N GLY A 103 11.70 -5.19 -9.81
CA GLY A 103 12.72 -5.50 -10.81
C GLY A 103 13.90 -6.24 -10.20
N GLU A 104 14.45 -5.73 -9.09
CA GLU A 104 15.54 -6.38 -8.37
C GLU A 104 15.14 -7.77 -7.83
N ALA A 105 13.92 -7.90 -7.30
CA ALA A 105 13.38 -9.19 -6.91
C ALA A 105 13.25 -10.16 -8.10
N SER A 106 12.85 -9.67 -9.27
CA SER A 106 12.77 -10.48 -10.48
C SER A 106 14.15 -10.98 -10.92
N ASP A 107 15.14 -10.09 -10.96
CA ASP A 107 16.53 -10.42 -11.33
C ASP A 107 17.13 -11.47 -10.38
N THR A 108 16.92 -11.32 -9.07
CA THR A 108 17.38 -12.30 -8.06
C THR A 108 16.65 -13.63 -8.18
N MET A 109 15.35 -13.65 -8.48
CA MET A 109 14.58 -14.87 -8.72
C MET A 109 15.00 -15.58 -10.01
N MET A 110 15.39 -14.84 -11.06
CA MET A 110 15.96 -15.40 -12.28
C MET A 110 17.32 -16.07 -12.01
N ALA A 111 18.15 -15.46 -11.15
CA ALA A 111 19.42 -16.04 -10.74
C ALA A 111 19.26 -17.32 -9.89
N HIS A 112 18.16 -17.47 -9.16
CA HIS A 112 17.89 -18.60 -8.26
C HIS A 112 16.53 -19.28 -8.55
N PRO A 113 16.48 -20.29 -9.45
CA PRO A 113 15.23 -20.95 -9.85
C PRO A 113 14.43 -21.59 -8.70
N LEU A 114 15.11 -22.06 -7.64
CA LEU A 114 14.45 -22.62 -6.45
C LEU A 114 13.62 -21.56 -5.70
N ALA A 115 14.00 -20.28 -5.74
CA ALA A 115 13.27 -19.20 -5.08
C ALA A 115 11.88 -18.99 -5.69
N LEU A 116 11.77 -19.12 -7.02
CA LEU A 116 10.50 -19.01 -7.73
C LEU A 116 9.55 -20.17 -7.40
N GLN A 117 10.08 -21.38 -7.26
CA GLN A 117 9.30 -22.54 -6.83
C GLN A 117 8.78 -22.38 -5.39
N LEU A 118 9.63 -21.93 -4.44
CA LEU A 118 9.19 -21.65 -3.07
C LEU A 118 8.12 -20.54 -3.04
N ARG A 119 8.29 -19.48 -3.83
CA ARG A 119 7.29 -18.41 -3.95
C ARG A 119 5.95 -18.92 -4.45
N ASN A 120 5.95 -19.79 -5.48
CA ASN A 120 4.72 -20.41 -5.97
C ASN A 120 4.03 -21.25 -4.88
N LEU A 121 4.79 -22.01 -4.09
CA LEU A 121 4.24 -22.78 -2.96
C LEU A 121 3.70 -21.89 -1.84
N GLN A 122 4.35 -20.77 -1.53
CA GLN A 122 3.86 -19.79 -0.56
C GLN A 122 2.55 -19.16 -1.02
N THR A 123 2.46 -18.73 -2.29
CA THR A 123 1.22 -18.18 -2.85
C THR A 123 0.08 -19.21 -2.85
N LEU A 124 0.39 -20.48 -3.11
CA LEU A 124 -0.60 -21.56 -2.98
C LEU A 124 -1.06 -21.79 -1.53
N ALA A 125 -0.14 -21.70 -0.57
CA ALA A 125 -0.47 -21.82 0.85
C ALA A 125 -1.34 -20.65 1.34
N GLU A 126 -1.08 -19.42 0.86
CA GLU A 126 -1.90 -18.23 1.16
C GLU A 126 -3.30 -18.34 0.54
N LEU A 127 -3.42 -18.75 -0.72
CA LEU A 127 -4.70 -18.94 -1.41
C LEU A 127 -5.51 -20.11 -0.82
N GLY A 128 -4.86 -21.17 -0.36
CA GLY A 128 -5.52 -22.34 0.25
C GLY A 128 -6.16 -22.07 1.61
N VAL A 129 -5.90 -20.92 2.23
CA VAL A 129 -6.50 -20.50 3.51
C VAL A 129 -7.86 -19.84 3.33
N GLU A 130 -8.16 -19.27 2.15
CA GLU A 130 -9.48 -18.70 1.86
C GLU A 130 -10.49 -19.81 1.55
N LYS A 131 -11.36 -20.09 2.51
CA LYS A 131 -12.42 -21.11 2.43
C LYS A 131 -13.55 -20.74 1.45
N ASN A 132 -13.28 -20.41 0.19
CA ASN A 132 -14.27 -20.48 -0.90
C ASN A 132 -13.63 -20.19 -2.28
N THR A 133 -13.99 -21.00 -3.29
CA THR A 133 -14.00 -20.66 -4.74
C THR A 133 -12.81 -21.13 -5.61
N THR A 134 -13.18 -21.84 -6.69
CA THR A 134 -12.49 -22.10 -7.97
C THR A 134 -10.97 -21.99 -7.98
N VAL A 135 -10.31 -23.14 -7.94
CA VAL A 135 -8.86 -23.27 -8.03
C VAL A 135 -8.38 -22.98 -9.46
N VAL A 136 -7.75 -21.82 -9.67
CA VAL A 136 -7.07 -21.48 -10.93
C VAL A 136 -5.65 -22.05 -10.86
N PHE A 137 -5.46 -23.23 -11.44
CA PHE A 137 -4.15 -23.86 -11.53
C PHE A 137 -3.32 -23.25 -12.68
N PRO A 138 -2.04 -22.93 -12.46
CA PRO A 138 -1.12 -22.59 -13.54
C PRO A 138 -1.05 -23.71 -14.58
N ALA A 139 -1.08 -23.36 -15.88
CA ALA A 139 -1.08 -24.30 -17.00
C ALA A 139 -0.02 -25.44 -16.91
N PRO A 140 1.21 -25.22 -16.38
CA PRO A 140 2.20 -26.30 -16.24
C PRO A 140 1.78 -27.44 -15.28
N LEU A 141 0.91 -27.17 -14.30
CA LEU A 141 0.40 -28.21 -13.40
C LEU A 141 -0.72 -29.03 -14.06
N MET A 142 -1.47 -28.44 -14.99
CA MET A 142 -2.52 -29.15 -15.73
C MET A 142 -1.93 -30.23 -16.64
N SER A 143 -0.80 -29.94 -17.31
CA SER A 143 -0.12 -30.93 -18.15
C SER A 143 0.43 -32.10 -17.34
N ALA A 144 1.01 -31.83 -16.16
CA ALA A 144 1.53 -32.86 -15.27
C ALA A 144 0.44 -33.82 -14.75
N ILE A 145 -0.77 -33.31 -14.45
CA ILE A 145 -1.91 -34.14 -14.04
C ILE A 145 -2.42 -34.98 -15.22
N GLY A 146 -2.46 -34.40 -16.43
CA GLY A 146 -2.84 -35.14 -17.64
C GLY A 146 -1.87 -36.28 -17.98
N GLU A 147 -0.57 -36.04 -17.84
CA GLU A 147 0.47 -37.07 -18.03
C GLU A 147 0.35 -38.19 -16.99
N LEU A 148 0.13 -37.85 -15.71
CA LEU A 148 -0.08 -38.84 -14.65
C LEU A 148 -1.36 -39.67 -14.87
N GLY A 149 -2.44 -39.03 -15.36
CA GLY A 149 -3.66 -39.73 -15.74
C GLY A 149 -3.43 -40.71 -16.89
N SER A 150 -2.66 -40.31 -17.91
CA SER A 150 -2.29 -41.19 -19.02
C SER A 150 -1.40 -42.35 -18.59
N PHE A 151 -0.57 -42.15 -17.55
CA PHE A 151 0.28 -43.18 -16.97
C PHE A 151 -0.53 -44.22 -16.20
N LEU A 152 -1.48 -43.78 -15.37
CA LEU A 152 -2.38 -44.66 -14.62
C LEU A 152 -3.32 -45.44 -15.55
N GLN A 153 -3.86 -44.80 -16.59
CA GLN A 153 -4.69 -45.46 -17.60
C GLN A 153 -3.92 -46.59 -18.31
N ARG A 154 -2.64 -46.37 -18.58
CA ARG A 154 -1.77 -47.33 -19.26
C ARG A 154 -1.38 -48.50 -18.34
N GLU A 155 -1.26 -48.28 -17.03
CA GLU A 155 -1.14 -49.35 -16.03
C GLU A 155 -2.44 -50.15 -15.90
N THR A 156 -3.61 -49.51 -15.87
CA THR A 156 -4.90 -50.22 -15.78
C THR A 156 -5.17 -51.05 -17.04
N THR A 157 -4.86 -50.54 -18.23
CA THR A 157 -4.99 -51.29 -19.49
C THR A 157 -3.95 -52.40 -19.61
N SER A 158 -2.72 -52.21 -19.11
CA SER A 158 -1.71 -53.28 -19.04
C SER A 158 -2.13 -54.38 -18.04
N ALA A 159 -2.79 -54.02 -16.93
CA ALA A 159 -3.34 -54.97 -15.97
C ALA A 159 -4.53 -55.77 -16.55
N GLU A 160 -5.38 -55.15 -17.37
CA GLU A 160 -6.46 -55.83 -18.09
C GLU A 160 -5.94 -56.76 -19.22
N GLU A 161 -4.89 -56.36 -19.94
CA GLU A 161 -4.24 -57.22 -20.96
C GLU A 161 -3.50 -58.42 -20.35
N LEU A 162 -2.93 -58.27 -19.16
CA LEU A 162 -2.35 -59.39 -18.39
C LEU A 162 -3.43 -60.34 -17.85
N SER A 163 -4.61 -59.82 -17.48
CA SER A 163 -5.75 -60.64 -17.06
C SER A 163 -6.39 -61.42 -18.21
N SER A 164 -6.35 -60.92 -19.46
CA SER A 164 -6.91 -61.62 -20.62
C SER A 164 -5.98 -62.70 -21.20
N ARG A 165 -4.65 -62.58 -21.03
CA ARG A 165 -3.69 -63.65 -21.37
C ARG A 165 -3.75 -64.85 -20.42
N GLY A 166 -4.10 -64.64 -19.15
CA GLY A 166 -4.28 -65.73 -18.19
C GLY A 166 -5.51 -66.61 -18.45
N SER A 167 -6.54 -66.09 -19.12
CA SER A 167 -7.76 -66.87 -19.42
C SER A 167 -7.65 -67.72 -20.68
N ASN A 168 -6.72 -67.42 -21.60
CA ASN A 168 -6.62 -68.11 -22.89
C ASN A 168 -5.63 -69.29 -22.88
N GLU A 169 -4.77 -69.42 -21.86
CA GLU A 169 -3.93 -70.60 -21.66
C GLU A 169 -4.68 -71.75 -20.95
N ASN A 170 -5.74 -71.43 -20.19
CA ASN A 170 -6.47 -72.46 -19.42
C ASN A 170 -7.54 -73.20 -20.25
N THR A 171 -8.10 -72.59 -21.30
CA THR A 171 -9.08 -73.22 -22.21
C THR A 171 -8.44 -74.13 -23.28
N VAL A 172 -7.17 -73.90 -23.64
CA VAL A 172 -6.44 -74.79 -24.56
C VAL A 172 -5.99 -76.07 -23.86
N ASN A 173 -5.71 -76.01 -22.55
CA ASN A 173 -5.36 -77.20 -21.76
C ASN A 173 -6.58 -78.04 -21.32
N GLU A 174 -7.80 -77.52 -21.32
CA GLU A 174 -8.99 -78.36 -21.06
C GLU A 174 -9.54 -79.05 -22.32
N THR A 175 -9.35 -78.48 -23.52
CA THR A 175 -9.87 -79.09 -24.76
C THR A 175 -9.03 -80.23 -25.33
N ILE A 176 -7.76 -80.39 -24.90
CA ILE A 176 -6.91 -81.52 -25.33
C ILE A 176 -7.10 -82.78 -24.45
N PHE A 177 -7.65 -82.65 -23.23
CA PHE A 177 -7.87 -83.81 -22.35
C PHE A 177 -9.23 -84.50 -22.55
N ASP A 178 -10.26 -83.80 -23.02
CA ASP A 178 -11.60 -84.40 -23.22
C ASP A 178 -11.69 -85.29 -24.49
N ASP A 179 -10.85 -85.08 -25.50
CA ASP A 179 -10.89 -85.89 -26.74
C ASP A 179 -10.17 -87.25 -26.62
N ASN A 180 -9.38 -87.46 -25.55
CA ASN A 180 -8.65 -88.72 -25.32
C ASN A 180 -9.36 -89.66 -24.30
N ALA A 181 -10.46 -89.23 -23.69
CA ALA A 181 -11.21 -90.02 -22.70
C ALA A 181 -12.36 -90.85 -23.32
N LEU A 182 -12.75 -90.60 -24.57
CA LEU A 182 -13.85 -91.31 -25.22
C LEU A 182 -13.46 -92.53 -26.07
N ASN A 183 -12.16 -92.89 -26.14
CA ASN A 183 -11.70 -94.03 -26.98
C ASN A 183 -11.15 -95.25 -26.21
N THR A 184 -11.40 -95.39 -24.90
CA THR A 184 -10.86 -96.52 -24.09
C THR A 184 -11.88 -97.30 -23.23
N ILE A 185 -13.21 -97.20 -23.47
CA ILE A 185 -14.19 -98.10 -22.78
C ILE A 185 -15.27 -98.68 -23.72
N ARG A 186 -14.88 -99.07 -24.94
CA ARG A 186 -15.61 -100.13 -25.69
C ARG A 186 -14.63 -100.96 -26.55
N SER A 187 -13.78 -101.73 -25.87
CA SER A 187 -13.56 -103.15 -26.17
C SER A 187 -14.12 -103.95 -25.00
#